data_AF-A0AAD4NLW9-F1
#
_entry.id   AF-A0AAD4NLW9-F1
#
_cell.length_a   1.000
_cell.length_b   1.000
_cell.length_c   1.000
_cell.angle_alpha   90.00
_cell.angle_beta   90.00
_cell.angle_gamma   90.00
#
_symmetry.space_group_name_H-M   'P 1'
#
loop_
_entity.id
_entity.type
_entity.pdbx_description
1 polymer ?
#
loop_
_entity_poly.entity_id
_entity_poly.type
_entity_poly.pdbx_seq_one_letter_code
_entity_poly.pdbx_strand_id
1 'polypeptide(L)'
;MDPIQEAIEEIESREPGDEFSYQAIAKKYGVGRMTLMRRHKGETETYGLRQLSLHPQHEAELVRYIETLTERRLPPTRTMIQQFASQLAGKPVSESWVSRFLRRHPNHLISRSGKAIAKERTKANL
;
A
#
# COMPACT_ATOMS: atom_id res chain seq x y z
N MET A 1 -3.84 18.86 -2.27
CA MET A 1 -4.47 17.88 -1.37
C MET A 1 -5.86 17.56 -1.90
N ASP A 2 -6.35 16.33 -1.76
CA ASP A 2 -7.72 15.94 -2.14
C ASP A 2 -8.68 16.50 -1.07
N PRO A 3 -9.65 17.39 -1.40
CA PRO A 3 -10.58 17.98 -0.42
C PRO A 3 -11.39 16.93 0.36
N ILE A 4 -11.62 15.75 -0.23
CA ILE A 4 -12.28 14.65 0.46
C ILE A 4 -11.37 14.08 1.55
N GLN A 5 -10.06 14.00 1.30
CA GLN A 5 -9.11 13.44 2.27
C GLN A 5 -8.92 14.37 3.46
N GLU A 6 -8.81 15.68 3.23
CA GLU A 6 -8.73 16.67 4.32
C GLU A 6 -9.99 16.66 5.20
N ALA A 7 -11.17 16.47 4.60
CA ALA A 7 -12.42 16.35 5.33
C ALA A 7 -12.51 15.06 6.16
N ILE A 8 -11.89 13.97 5.71
CA ILE A 8 -11.80 12.71 6.48
C ILE A 8 -10.83 12.86 7.64
N GLU A 9 -9.64 13.44 7.40
CA GLU A 9 -8.64 13.72 8.43
C GLU A 9 -9.21 14.61 9.55
N GLU A 10 -10.01 15.62 9.21
CA GLU A 10 -10.70 16.42 10.24
C GLU A 10 -11.66 15.57 11.08
N ILE A 11 -12.41 14.64 10.48
CA ILE A 11 -13.33 13.77 11.22
C ILE A 11 -12.55 12.81 12.12
N GLU A 12 -11.48 12.20 11.61
CA GLU A 12 -10.64 11.22 12.34
C GLU A 12 -9.78 11.85 13.44
N SER A 13 -9.47 13.16 13.34
CA SER A 13 -8.72 13.90 14.37
C SER A 13 -9.53 14.20 15.65
N ARG A 14 -10.85 13.99 15.62
CA ARG A 14 -11.75 14.25 16.76
C ARG A 14 -11.72 13.10 17.77
N GLU A 15 -12.07 13.37 19.02
CA GLU A 15 -12.09 12.32 20.04
C GLU A 15 -13.24 11.32 19.78
N PRO A 16 -13.05 10.03 20.10
CA PRO A 16 -14.12 9.04 20.00
C PRO A 16 -15.31 9.43 20.88
N GLY A 17 -16.41 9.85 20.24
CA GLY A 17 -17.62 10.32 20.93
C GLY A 17 -17.93 11.80 20.73
N ASP A 18 -17.03 12.57 20.12
CA ASP A 18 -17.32 13.94 19.70
C ASP A 18 -18.41 13.96 18.63
N GLU A 19 -19.46 14.74 18.87
CA GLU A 19 -20.52 14.94 17.89
C GLU A 19 -20.06 15.83 16.75
N PHE A 20 -20.32 15.39 15.52
CA PHE A 20 -20.04 16.17 14.33
C PHE A 20 -21.14 16.02 13.28
N SER A 21 -21.29 17.06 12.45
CA SER A 21 -22.23 17.04 11.33
C SER A 21 -21.49 16.92 10.01
N TYR A 22 -21.77 15.85 9.27
CA TYR A 22 -21.27 15.69 7.89
C TYR A 22 -21.64 16.86 6.98
N GLN A 23 -22.75 17.56 7.23
CA GLN A 23 -23.15 18.72 6.43
C GLN A 23 -22.22 19.91 6.65
N ALA A 24 -21.83 20.17 7.90
CA ALA A 24 -20.96 21.28 8.24
C ALA A 24 -19.56 21.07 7.65
N ILE A 25 -19.02 19.86 7.78
CA ILE A 25 -17.69 19.51 7.26
C ILE A 25 -17.71 19.49 5.73
N ALA A 26 -18.71 18.88 5.11
CA ALA A 26 -18.88 18.89 3.66
C ALA A 26 -18.93 20.33 3.08
N LYS A 27 -19.64 21.24 3.75
CA LYS A 27 -19.70 22.65 3.36
C LYS A 27 -18.36 23.35 3.51
N LYS A 28 -17.62 23.07 4.59
CA LYS A 28 -16.29 23.63 4.86
C LYS A 28 -15.29 23.30 3.74
N TYR A 29 -15.30 22.06 3.27
CA TYR A 29 -14.36 21.56 2.25
C TYR A 29 -14.90 21.58 0.81
N GLY A 30 -16.15 22.04 0.60
CA GLY A 30 -16.77 22.04 -0.73
C GLY A 30 -17.04 20.66 -1.31
N VAL A 31 -17.20 19.63 -0.45
CA VAL A 31 -17.40 18.23 -0.84
C VAL A 31 -18.88 17.86 -0.77
N GLY A 32 -19.34 16.93 -1.60
CA GLY A 32 -20.68 16.38 -1.47
C GLY A 32 -20.84 15.58 -0.17
N ARG A 33 -21.83 15.94 0.68
CA ARG A 33 -22.12 15.27 1.97
C ARG A 33 -22.17 13.74 1.84
N MET A 34 -22.85 13.24 0.81
CA MET A 34 -23.01 11.79 0.63
C MET A 34 -21.71 11.09 0.25
N THR A 35 -20.87 11.76 -0.53
CA THR A 35 -19.52 11.28 -0.87
C THR A 35 -18.64 11.21 0.37
N LEU A 36 -18.66 12.25 1.21
CA LEU A 36 -17.90 12.31 2.45
C LEU A 36 -18.35 11.22 3.43
N MET A 37 -19.67 11.07 3.64
CA MET A 37 -20.22 10.06 4.55
C MET A 37 -19.89 8.64 4.11
N ARG A 38 -20.03 8.33 2.81
CA ARG A 38 -19.70 7.00 2.27
C ARG A 38 -18.20 6.70 2.35
N ARG A 39 -17.34 7.69 2.10
CA ARG A 39 -15.87 7.53 2.23
C ARG A 39 -15.47 7.31 3.70
N HIS A 40 -15.96 8.15 4.62
CA HIS A 40 -15.64 8.04 6.04
C HIS A 40 -16.15 6.73 6.67
N LYS A 41 -17.34 6.25 6.27
CA LYS A 41 -17.87 4.94 6.72
C LYS A 41 -17.23 3.73 6.03
N GLY A 42 -16.32 3.92 5.08
CA GLY A 42 -15.75 2.84 4.28
C GLY A 42 -16.73 2.19 3.29
N GLU A 43 -17.95 2.71 3.12
CA GLU A 43 -18.95 2.21 2.15
C GLU A 43 -18.54 2.46 0.70
N THR A 44 -17.66 3.43 0.46
CA THR A 44 -16.94 3.60 -0.81
C THR A 44 -15.46 3.61 -0.52
N GLU A 45 -14.92 2.42 -0.20
CA GLU A 45 -13.53 2.12 -0.52
C GLU A 45 -13.30 2.57 -1.96
N THR A 46 -12.30 3.43 -2.17
CA THR A 46 -12.03 3.96 -3.50
C THR A 46 -12.06 2.83 -4.52
N TYR A 47 -12.62 3.08 -5.71
CA TYR A 47 -12.63 2.09 -6.80
C TYR A 47 -11.21 1.57 -7.13
N GLY A 48 -10.15 2.26 -6.68
CA GLY A 48 -8.76 1.83 -6.72
C GLY A 48 -8.35 0.82 -5.62
N LEU A 49 -8.95 0.83 -4.43
CA LEU A 49 -8.64 -0.11 -3.34
C LEU A 49 -9.10 -1.54 -3.66
N ARG A 50 -10.29 -1.71 -4.23
CA ARG A 50 -10.79 -3.03 -4.68
C ARG A 50 -9.94 -3.66 -5.79
N GLN A 51 -9.16 -2.87 -6.53
CA GLN A 51 -8.26 -3.36 -7.57
C GLN A 51 -6.84 -3.64 -7.09
N LEU A 52 -6.48 -3.26 -5.86
CA LEU A 52 -5.18 -3.58 -5.30
C LEU A 52 -5.16 -5.03 -4.85
N SER A 53 -4.20 -5.80 -5.35
CA SER A 53 -4.05 -7.21 -4.94
C SER A 53 -3.58 -7.37 -3.49
N LEU A 54 -3.21 -6.26 -2.82
CA LEU A 54 -2.82 -6.17 -1.42
C LEU A 54 -3.49 -4.94 -0.77
N HIS A 55 -3.90 -5.06 0.49
CA HIS A 55 -4.38 -3.94 1.28
C HIS A 55 -3.24 -2.90 1.46
N PRO A 56 -3.50 -1.57 1.40
CA PRO A 56 -2.46 -0.55 1.49
C PRO A 56 -1.57 -0.66 2.74
N GLN A 57 -2.15 -1.09 3.87
CA GLN A 57 -1.39 -1.31 5.10
C GLN A 57 -0.37 -2.45 4.95
N HIS A 58 -0.76 -3.56 4.32
CA HIS A 58 0.12 -4.71 4.07
C HIS A 58 1.19 -4.35 3.03
N GLU A 59 0.85 -3.49 2.07
CA GLU A 59 1.82 -3.00 1.10
C GLU A 59 2.87 -2.10 1.77
N ALA A 60 2.46 -1.21 2.66
CA ALA A 60 3.38 -0.37 3.44
C ALA A 60 4.29 -1.19 4.36
N GLU A 61 3.76 -2.23 5.00
CA GLU A 61 4.56 -3.17 5.80
C GLU A 61 5.60 -3.90 4.94
N LEU A 62 5.20 -4.37 3.75
CA LEU A 62 6.10 -5.03 2.81
C LEU A 62 7.21 -4.08 2.34
N VAL A 63 6.91 -2.81 2.07
CA VAL A 63 7.91 -1.80 1.72
C VAL A 63 8.91 -1.62 2.86
N ARG A 64 8.45 -1.41 4.09
CA ARG A 64 9.34 -1.28 5.26
C ARG A 64 10.22 -2.51 5.43
N TYR A 65 9.66 -3.71 5.25
CA TYR A 65 10.44 -4.93 5.33
C TYR A 65 11.54 -5.00 4.26
N ILE A 66 11.21 -4.65 3.01
CA ILE A 66 12.17 -4.58 1.91
C ILE A 66 13.28 -3.54 2.17
N GLU A 67 12.94 -2.40 2.75
CA GLU A 67 13.92 -1.37 3.16
C GLU A 67 14.90 -1.94 4.18
N THR A 68 14.41 -2.59 5.25
CA THR A 68 15.30 -3.18 6.27
C THR A 68 16.23 -4.26 5.69
N LEU A 69 15.77 -5.04 4.72
CA LEU A 69 16.60 -6.03 4.02
C LEU A 69 17.66 -5.35 3.14
N THR A 70 17.30 -4.25 2.48
CA THR A 70 18.20 -3.48 1.61
C THR A 70 19.28 -2.77 2.43
N GLU A 71 18.94 -2.18 3.58
CA GLU A 71 19.88 -1.62 4.54
C GLU A 71 20.90 -2.66 5.03
N ARG A 72 20.45 -3.89 5.25
CA ARG A 72 21.30 -5.04 5.61
C ARG A 72 22.12 -5.60 4.44
N ARG A 73 22.16 -4.91 3.30
CA ARG A 73 22.83 -5.33 2.05
C ARG A 73 22.33 -6.66 1.48
N LEU A 74 21.07 -7.01 1.76
CA LEU A 74 20.41 -8.23 1.28
C LEU A 74 19.14 -7.86 0.49
N PRO A 75 19.26 -7.15 -0.64
CA PRO A 75 18.09 -6.76 -1.42
C PRO A 75 17.30 -8.01 -1.85
N PRO A 76 15.99 -8.07 -1.56
CA PRO A 76 15.17 -9.22 -1.90
C PRO A 76 15.01 -9.33 -3.43
N THR A 77 15.01 -10.57 -3.93
CA THR A 77 14.76 -10.81 -5.35
C THR A 77 13.28 -10.66 -5.67
N ARG A 78 12.94 -10.50 -6.95
CA ARG A 78 11.54 -10.42 -7.43
C ARG A 78 10.70 -11.61 -6.93
N THR A 79 11.29 -12.81 -6.90
CA THR A 79 10.64 -14.03 -6.41
C THR A 79 10.37 -13.97 -4.91
N MET A 80 11.29 -13.44 -4.10
CA MET A 80 11.08 -13.26 -2.67
C MET A 80 9.97 -12.23 -2.40
N ILE A 81 9.96 -11.11 -3.13
CA ILE A 81 8.89 -10.10 -3.04
C ILE A 81 7.53 -10.75 -3.38
N GLN A 82 7.47 -11.59 -4.40
CA GLN A 82 6.26 -12.34 -4.76
C GLN A 82 5.81 -13.29 -3.65
N GLN A 83 6.73 -14.02 -3.02
CA GLN A 83 6.43 -14.93 -1.92
C GLN A 83 5.90 -14.17 -0.70
N PHE A 84 6.56 -13.09 -0.28
CA PHE A 84 6.10 -12.26 0.83
C PHE A 84 4.73 -11.64 0.55
N ALA A 85 4.52 -11.09 -0.65
CA ALA A 85 3.22 -10.58 -1.05
C ALA A 85 2.16 -11.68 -1.07
N SER A 86 2.50 -12.90 -1.50
CA SER A 86 1.55 -14.02 -1.52
C SER A 86 1.17 -14.49 -0.11
N GLN A 87 2.12 -14.49 0.82
CA GLN A 87 1.87 -14.77 2.24
C GLN A 87 0.96 -13.71 2.86
N LEU A 88 1.25 -12.42 2.64
CA LEU A 88 0.45 -11.30 3.16
C LEU A 88 -0.95 -11.21 2.53
N ALA A 89 -1.12 -11.67 1.29
CA ALA A 89 -2.40 -11.67 0.59
C ALA A 89 -3.23 -12.95 0.83
N GLY A 90 -2.64 -14.00 1.41
CA GLY A 90 -3.26 -15.31 1.55
C GLY A 90 -3.55 -16.02 0.22
N LYS A 91 -2.99 -15.52 -0.90
CA LYS A 91 -3.23 -16.02 -2.26
C LYS A 91 -2.01 -15.78 -3.15
N PRO A 92 -1.80 -16.61 -4.19
CA PRO A 92 -0.67 -16.41 -5.09
C PRO A 92 -0.79 -15.08 -5.83
N VAL A 93 0.27 -14.27 -5.74
CA VAL A 93 0.39 -12.98 -6.42
C VAL A 93 1.11 -13.19 -7.75
N SER A 94 0.68 -12.50 -8.82
CA SER A 94 1.28 -12.64 -10.15
C SER A 94 2.59 -11.87 -10.30
N GLU A 95 3.45 -12.29 -11.24
CA GLU A 95 4.67 -11.53 -11.57
C GLU A 95 4.34 -10.12 -12.11
N SER A 96 3.21 -9.97 -12.81
CA SER A 96 2.70 -8.68 -13.25
C SER A 96 2.43 -7.74 -12.07
N TRP A 97 1.92 -8.26 -10.95
CA TRP A 97 1.77 -7.46 -9.74
C TRP A 97 3.11 -7.00 -9.17
N VAL A 98 4.12 -7.89 -9.11
CA VAL A 98 5.48 -7.53 -8.67
C VAL A 98 6.02 -6.40 -9.54
N SER A 99 5.86 -6.51 -10.86
CA SER A 99 6.29 -5.47 -11.79
C SER A 99 5.59 -4.12 -11.55
N ARG A 100 4.30 -4.12 -11.22
CA ARG A 100 3.56 -2.90 -10.85
C ARG A 100 3.98 -2.37 -9.48
N PHE A 101 4.24 -3.23 -8.50
CA PHE A 101 4.75 -2.87 -7.18
C PHE A 101 6.11 -2.16 -7.30
N LEU A 102 7.05 -2.73 -8.06
CA LEU A 102 8.36 -2.10 -8.31
C LEU A 102 8.24 -0.74 -9.01
N ARG A 103 7.28 -0.58 -9.93
CA ARG A 103 7.03 0.71 -10.60
C ARG A 103 6.44 1.77 -9.66
N ARG A 104 5.65 1.36 -8.68
CA ARG A 104 5.06 2.25 -7.66
C ARG A 104 6.08 2.69 -6.61
N HIS A 105 7.11 1.87 -6.36
CA HIS A 105 8.14 2.09 -5.35
C HIS A 105 9.56 2.14 -5.99
N PRO A 106 9.85 3.11 -6.88
CA PRO A 106 11.11 3.14 -7.64
C PRO A 106 12.34 3.40 -6.75
N ASN A 107 12.18 4.13 -5.65
CA ASN A 107 13.28 4.58 -4.79
C ASN A 107 13.77 3.50 -3.81
N HIS A 108 12.93 2.51 -3.51
CA HIS A 108 13.23 1.51 -2.49
C HIS A 108 14.00 0.30 -3.05
N LEU A 109 14.21 0.25 -4.37
CA LEU A 109 14.57 -0.96 -5.11
C LEU A 109 15.54 -0.70 -6.28
N ILE A 110 16.45 0.27 -6.14
CA ILE A 110 17.49 0.56 -7.15
C ILE A 110 18.49 -0.60 -7.25
N SER A 111 18.07 -1.56 -8.09
CA SER A 111 18.81 -2.39 -9.02
C SER A 111 20.34 -2.49 -8.87
N ARG A 112 20.81 -3.62 -8.34
CA ARG A 112 21.72 -4.46 -9.12
C ARG A 112 20.95 -5.66 -9.62
N SER A 113 20.50 -5.55 -10.87
CA SER A 113 20.05 -6.62 -11.78
C SER A 113 20.16 -8.04 -11.19
N GLY A 114 19.02 -8.61 -10.82
CA GLY A 114 18.89 -9.96 -10.25
C GLY A 114 19.32 -11.12 -11.15
N LYS A 115 19.84 -10.87 -12.36
CA LYS A 115 20.38 -11.94 -13.22
C LYS A 115 21.70 -12.52 -12.69
N ALA A 116 22.52 -11.73 -12.00
CA ALA A 116 23.79 -12.21 -11.44
C ALA A 116 23.60 -12.92 -10.09
N ILE A 117 22.87 -12.27 -9.15
CA ILE A 117 22.74 -12.76 -7.76
C ILE A 117 21.84 -14.01 -7.66
N ALA A 118 20.81 -14.14 -8.51
CA ALA A 118 19.94 -15.33 -8.48
C ALA A 118 20.69 -16.62 -8.88
N LYS A 119 21.70 -16.50 -9.74
CA LYS A 119 22.52 -17.64 -10.21
C LYS A 119 23.52 -18.13 -9.14
N GLU A 120 23.90 -17.26 -8.20
CA GLU A 120 24.82 -17.60 -7.11
C GLU A 120 24.09 -18.28 -5.93
N ARG A 121 22.82 -17.94 -5.68
CA ARG A 121 22.05 -18.52 -4.57
C ARG A 121 21.51 -19.93 -4.85
N THR A 122 21.22 -20.29 -6.10
CA THR A 122 20.80 -21.67 -6.46
C THR A 122 21.95 -22.67 -6.40
N LYS A 123 23.21 -22.23 -6.32
CA LYS A 123 24.38 -23.11 -6.21
C LYS A 123 24.77 -23.46 -4.78
N ALA A 124 24.24 -22.77 -3.77
CA ALA A 124 24.62 -22.96 -2.37
C ALA A 124 23.68 -23.90 -1.59
N ASN A 125 22.68 -24.50 -2.25
CA ASN A 125 21.73 -25.46 -1.65
C ASN A 125 21.77 -26.84 -2.34
N LEU A 126 22.96 -27.26 -2.80
CA LEU A 126 23.23 -28.64 -3.24
C LEU A 126 24.38 -29.22 -2.43
#